data_AF-A0AB36J5D2-F1
#
_entry.id   AF-A0AB36J5D2-F1
#
_cell.length_a   1.000
_cell.length_b   1.000
_cell.length_c   1.000
_cell.angle_alpha   90.00
_cell.angle_beta   90.00
_cell.angle_gamma   90.00
#
_symmetry.space_group_name_H-M   'P 1'
#
loop_
_entity.id
_entity.type
_entity.pdbx_description
1 polymer ?
#
loop_
_entity_poly.entity_id
_entity_poly.type
_entity_poly.pdbx_seq_one_letter_code
_entity_poly.pdbx_strand_id
1 'polypeptide(L)'
;MLRNDYPENKEDKDMTLEKRFVGYISSLLHYNSIYFDKKNRKHNERFSMVLDESDYLNHPAENSVEYSDNFFEELENQISDPSLYAAFINLTEREREILNFSIVQNMKDKEIANKLGVSQQSISKTKKVALKKLRESINRKEGKTDG
;
A
#
# COMPACT_ATOMS: atom_id res chain seq x y z
N MET A 1 -27.42 47.76 3.09
CA MET A 1 -26.36 47.13 2.27
C MET A 1 -26.25 45.69 2.73
N LEU A 2 -26.72 44.74 1.93
CA LEU A 2 -26.68 43.31 2.23
C LEU A 2 -25.24 42.81 2.04
N ARG A 3 -24.59 42.32 3.11
CA ARG A 3 -23.40 41.48 2.99
C ARG A 3 -23.86 40.12 2.50
N ASN A 4 -23.31 39.75 1.36
CA ASN A 4 -23.59 38.51 0.67
C ASN A 4 -22.60 37.46 1.17
N ASP A 5 -22.95 36.78 2.26
CA ASP A 5 -22.18 35.66 2.79
C ASP A 5 -22.63 34.39 2.06
N TYR A 6 -22.05 34.13 0.87
CA TYR A 6 -22.19 32.83 0.23
C TYR A 6 -21.45 31.79 1.08
N PRO A 7 -22.11 30.69 1.52
CA PRO A 7 -21.41 29.63 2.22
C PRO A 7 -20.48 28.92 1.24
N GLU A 8 -19.19 29.00 1.50
CA GLU A 8 -18.17 28.25 0.78
C GLU A 8 -18.50 26.74 0.90
N ASN A 9 -18.83 26.11 -0.22
CA ASN A 9 -19.40 24.76 -0.30
C ASN A 9 -18.44 23.71 0.28
N LYS A 10 -18.81 23.16 1.44
CA LYS A 10 -18.10 22.04 2.08
C LYS A 10 -18.01 20.79 1.18
N GLU A 11 -18.97 20.60 0.27
CA GLU A 11 -18.98 19.47 -0.69
C GLU A 11 -17.86 19.56 -1.73
N ASP A 12 -17.54 20.75 -2.22
CA ASP A 12 -16.49 20.93 -3.24
C ASP A 12 -15.10 20.65 -2.66
N LYS A 13 -14.88 21.03 -1.40
CA LYS A 13 -13.62 20.78 -0.69
C LYS A 13 -13.38 19.28 -0.44
N ASP A 14 -14.40 18.55 0.02
CA ASP A 14 -14.29 17.09 0.26
C ASP A 14 -13.99 16.32 -1.03
N MET A 15 -14.60 16.72 -2.16
CA MET A 15 -14.33 16.15 -3.47
C MET A 15 -12.87 16.35 -3.92
N THR A 16 -12.27 17.51 -3.63
CA THR A 16 -10.86 17.77 -3.98
C THR A 16 -9.88 16.93 -3.14
N LEU A 17 -10.22 16.68 -1.87
CA LEU A 17 -9.40 15.89 -0.94
C LEU A 17 -9.41 14.41 -1.29
N GLU A 18 -10.58 13.85 -1.61
CA GLU A 18 -10.70 12.47 -2.07
C GLU A 18 -9.89 12.25 -3.36
N LYS A 19 -9.94 13.20 -4.30
CA LYS A 19 -9.12 13.15 -5.52
C LYS A 19 -7.62 13.15 -5.22
N ARG A 20 -7.14 13.96 -4.28
CA ARG A 20 -5.72 13.98 -3.87
C ARG A 20 -5.29 12.67 -3.21
N PHE A 21 -6.10 12.13 -2.30
CA PHE A 21 -5.81 10.84 -1.65
C PHE A 21 -5.77 9.68 -2.65
N VAL A 22 -6.79 9.57 -3.50
CA VAL A 22 -6.86 8.54 -4.54
C VAL A 22 -5.70 8.70 -5.53
N GLY A 23 -5.38 9.92 -5.96
CA GLY A 23 -4.26 10.18 -6.86
C GLY A 23 -2.91 9.77 -6.24
N TYR A 24 -2.71 10.05 -4.96
CA TYR A 24 -1.50 9.65 -4.24
C TYR A 24 -1.36 8.14 -4.12
N ILE A 25 -2.40 7.44 -3.64
CA ILE A 25 -2.39 5.97 -3.53
C ILE A 25 -2.27 5.31 -4.92
N SER A 26 -2.90 5.88 -5.95
CA SER A 26 -2.78 5.37 -7.33
C SER A 26 -1.35 5.49 -7.85
N SER A 27 -0.69 6.62 -7.58
CA SER A 27 0.72 6.83 -7.95
C SER A 27 1.60 5.80 -7.25
N LEU A 28 1.38 5.59 -5.95
CA LEU A 28 2.12 4.63 -5.13
C LEU A 28 1.95 3.19 -5.65
N LEU A 29 0.73 2.78 -5.97
CA LEU A 29 0.45 1.46 -6.56
C LEU A 29 1.10 1.32 -7.94
N HIS A 30 1.07 2.36 -8.77
CA HIS A 30 1.69 2.35 -10.10
C HIS A 30 3.21 2.14 -10.01
N TYR A 31 3.90 2.92 -9.16
CA TYR A 31 5.35 2.79 -8.99
C TYR A 31 5.73 1.43 -8.39
N ASN A 32 4.99 0.94 -7.39
CA ASN A 32 5.22 -0.38 -6.82
C ASN A 32 5.00 -1.52 -7.85
N SER A 33 3.98 -1.41 -8.70
CA SER A 33 3.74 -2.37 -9.79
C SER A 33 4.89 -2.41 -10.80
N ILE A 34 5.41 -1.24 -11.21
CA ILE A 34 6.56 -1.18 -12.13
C ILE A 34 7.80 -1.83 -11.50
N TYR A 35 8.05 -1.55 -10.22
CA TYR A 35 9.18 -2.13 -9.51
C TYR A 35 9.05 -3.66 -9.40
N PHE A 36 7.84 -4.14 -9.09
CA PHE A 36 7.51 -5.56 -9.03
C PHE A 36 7.73 -6.26 -10.38
N ASP A 37 7.20 -5.72 -11.48
CA ASP A 37 7.38 -6.30 -12.81
C ASP A 37 8.84 -6.38 -13.21
N LYS A 38 9.62 -5.32 -12.92
CA LYS A 38 11.06 -5.30 -13.14
C LYS A 38 11.79 -6.39 -12.34
N LYS A 39 11.37 -6.65 -11.10
CA LYS A 39 11.91 -7.73 -10.26
C LYS A 39 11.53 -9.10 -10.78
N ASN A 40 10.26 -9.31 -11.14
CA ASN A 40 9.77 -10.58 -11.63
C ASN A 40 10.46 -10.96 -12.95
N ARG A 41 10.73 -9.97 -13.82
CA ARG A 41 11.52 -10.16 -15.02
C ARG A 41 12.96 -10.57 -14.71
N LYS A 42 13.65 -9.91 -13.78
CA LYS A 42 15.02 -10.30 -13.37
C LYS A 42 15.09 -11.70 -12.74
N HIS A 43 14.08 -12.07 -11.95
CA HIS A 43 13.98 -13.40 -11.36
C HIS A 43 13.79 -14.43 -12.48
N ASN A 44 12.81 -14.23 -13.37
CA ASN A 44 12.58 -15.11 -14.51
C ASN A 44 13.78 -15.17 -15.46
N GLU A 45 14.49 -14.07 -15.73
CA GLU A 45 15.70 -14.07 -16.56
C GLU A 45 16.81 -14.97 -15.98
N ARG A 46 16.94 -15.05 -14.64
CA ARG A 46 17.93 -15.90 -13.98
C ARG A 46 17.54 -17.38 -13.94
N PHE A 47 16.25 -17.69 -13.81
CA PHE A 47 15.76 -19.08 -13.69
C PHE A 47 15.25 -19.69 -15.01
N SER A 48 14.96 -18.88 -16.04
CA SER A 48 14.44 -19.36 -17.35
C SER A 48 15.50 -19.98 -18.26
N MET A 49 16.80 -19.84 -17.95
CA MET A 49 17.88 -20.47 -18.72
C MET A 49 18.35 -21.83 -18.15
N VAL A 50 17.73 -22.33 -17.07
CA VAL A 50 18.14 -23.60 -16.42
C VAL A 50 17.15 -24.74 -16.70
N LEU A 51 16.05 -24.48 -17.40
CA LEU A 51 15.11 -25.53 -17.83
C LEU A 51 15.62 -26.22 -19.10
N ASP A 52 16.61 -27.09 -18.93
CA ASP A 52 16.86 -28.19 -19.85
C ASP A 52 15.92 -29.36 -19.44
N GLU A 53 15.26 -29.95 -20.43
CA GLU A 53 14.01 -30.70 -20.30
C GLU A 53 14.17 -32.09 -19.62
N SER A 54 15.33 -32.38 -19.03
CA SER A 54 15.74 -33.74 -18.67
C SER A 54 15.66 -34.12 -17.18
N ASP A 55 15.31 -33.20 -16.27
CA ASP A 55 15.44 -33.46 -14.82
C ASP A 55 14.12 -33.62 -14.04
N TYR A 56 13.00 -33.90 -14.74
CA TYR A 56 11.66 -33.99 -14.13
C TYR A 56 11.40 -35.20 -13.20
N LEU A 57 12.41 -36.01 -12.90
CA LEU A 57 12.20 -37.27 -12.15
C LEU A 57 12.85 -37.37 -10.76
N ASN A 58 13.51 -36.34 -10.22
CA ASN A 58 14.07 -36.43 -8.86
C ASN A 58 14.05 -35.11 -8.08
N HIS A 59 12.92 -34.76 -7.44
CA HIS A 59 12.88 -34.51 -5.98
C HIS A 59 11.47 -34.07 -5.52
N PRO A 60 10.92 -34.67 -4.45
CA PRO A 60 9.94 -34.02 -3.60
C PRO A 60 10.71 -33.17 -2.57
N ALA A 61 10.61 -31.85 -2.64
CA ALA A 61 10.91 -30.97 -1.50
C ALA A 61 10.38 -29.58 -1.80
N GLU A 62 9.76 -29.00 -0.77
CA GLU A 62 9.32 -27.63 -0.67
C GLU A 62 10.24 -26.66 -1.41
N ASN A 63 9.68 -25.96 -2.40
CA ASN A 63 10.26 -24.70 -2.86
C ASN A 63 10.10 -23.69 -1.71
N SER A 64 10.98 -23.77 -0.72
CA SER A 64 11.35 -22.61 0.09
C SER A 64 11.94 -21.61 -0.88
N VAL A 65 11.07 -20.76 -1.45
CA VAL A 65 11.48 -19.56 -2.15
C VAL A 65 12.23 -18.75 -1.11
N GLU A 66 13.55 -18.87 -1.10
CA GLU A 66 14.42 -17.91 -0.46
C GLU A 66 14.07 -16.57 -1.10
N TYR A 67 13.31 -15.76 -0.35
CA TYR A 67 13.14 -14.36 -0.63
C TYR A 67 14.53 -13.75 -0.53
N SER A 68 15.26 -13.76 -1.65
CA SER A 68 16.51 -13.02 -1.76
C SER A 68 16.22 -11.61 -1.24
N ASP A 69 17.00 -11.23 -0.25
CA ASP A 69 16.98 -10.04 0.58
C ASP A 69 17.07 -8.75 -0.24
N ASN A 70 16.03 -8.50 -1.05
CA ASN A 70 15.84 -7.27 -1.80
C ASN A 70 14.76 -6.51 -1.04
N PHE A 71 15.23 -5.81 -0.01
CA PHE A 71 14.48 -4.96 0.91
C PHE A 71 13.45 -4.15 0.11
N PHE A 72 12.17 -4.48 0.29
CA PHE A 72 11.12 -3.59 -0.14
C PHE A 72 11.27 -2.31 0.69
N GLU A 73 11.37 -1.16 0.03
CA GLU A 73 11.35 0.11 0.75
C GLU A 73 10.01 0.19 1.49
N GLU A 74 10.05 0.21 2.81
CA GLU A 74 8.84 0.32 3.63
C GLU A 74 8.01 1.53 3.20
N LEU A 75 6.69 1.44 3.34
CA LEU A 75 5.77 2.53 3.01
C LEU A 75 6.19 3.87 3.64
N GLU A 76 6.75 3.82 4.85
CA GLU A 76 7.25 4.98 5.57
C GLU A 76 8.23 5.82 4.72
N ASN A 77 9.11 5.16 3.97
CA ASN A 77 10.12 5.82 3.13
C ASN A 77 9.55 6.32 1.78
N GLN A 78 8.39 5.82 1.37
CA GLN A 78 7.71 6.22 0.12
C GLN A 78 6.71 7.38 0.34
N ILE A 79 6.44 7.76 1.60
CA ILE A 79 5.49 8.81 1.94
C ILE A 79 6.14 10.19 2.01
N SER A 80 5.99 10.96 0.93
CA SER A 80 6.54 12.32 0.82
C SER A 80 5.66 13.40 1.46
N ASP A 81 4.36 13.17 1.67
CA ASP A 81 3.49 14.15 2.34
C ASP A 81 3.67 14.04 3.87
N PRO A 82 4.15 15.09 4.57
CA PRO A 82 4.44 15.01 6.00
C PRO A 82 3.22 14.71 6.87
N SER A 83 2.02 15.15 6.46
CA SER A 83 0.78 14.90 7.21
C SER A 83 0.34 13.44 7.06
N LEU A 84 0.46 12.88 5.87
CA LEU A 84 0.22 11.47 5.59
C LEU A 84 1.27 10.59 6.28
N TYR A 85 2.53 11.02 6.31
CA TYR A 85 3.60 10.33 7.03
C TYR A 85 3.28 10.27 8.53
N ALA A 86 2.96 11.42 9.14
CA ALA A 86 2.57 11.47 10.54
C ALA A 86 1.34 10.59 10.84
N ALA A 87 0.36 10.54 9.93
CA ALA A 87 -0.79 9.67 10.07
C ALA A 87 -0.45 8.19 9.94
N PHE A 88 0.49 7.85 9.06
CA PHE A 88 1.00 6.51 8.87
C PHE A 88 1.73 6.00 10.11
N ILE A 89 2.63 6.81 10.69
CA ILE A 89 3.33 6.47 11.93
C ILE A 89 2.36 6.28 13.11
N ASN A 90 1.24 6.98 13.13
CA ASN A 90 0.18 6.84 14.15
C ASN A 90 -0.72 5.60 13.97
N LEU A 91 -0.60 4.86 12.86
CA LEU A 91 -1.25 3.56 12.72
C LEU A 91 -0.66 2.56 13.72
N THR A 92 -1.41 1.51 14.05
CA THR A 92 -0.84 0.41 14.84
C THR A 92 0.19 -0.35 14.01
N GLU A 93 1.11 -1.06 14.67
CA GLU A 93 2.09 -1.91 13.99
C GLU A 93 1.41 -2.90 13.03
N ARG A 94 0.31 -3.52 13.46
CA ARG A 94 -0.47 -4.44 12.63
C ARG A 94 -1.11 -3.77 11.42
N GLU A 95 -1.56 -2.53 11.54
CA GLU A 95 -2.10 -1.75 10.43
C GLU A 95 -1.00 -1.41 9.41
N ARG A 96 0.18 -0.95 9.88
CA ARG A 96 1.33 -0.64 9.01
C ARG A 96 1.83 -1.89 8.29
N GLU A 97 1.97 -2.99 9.02
CA GLU A 97 2.39 -4.29 8.49
C GLU A 97 1.47 -4.76 7.35
N ILE A 98 0.15 -4.73 7.56
CA ILE A 98 -0.84 -5.13 6.54
C ILE A 98 -0.80 -4.20 5.33
N LEU A 99 -0.62 -2.89 5.52
CA LEU A 99 -0.46 -1.96 4.41
C LEU A 99 0.83 -2.23 3.62
N ASN A 100 1.94 -2.51 4.31
CA ASN A 100 3.22 -2.86 3.67
C ASN A 100 3.08 -4.11 2.80
N PHE A 101 2.46 -5.18 3.31
CA PHE A 101 2.20 -6.37 2.50
C PHE A 101 1.28 -6.08 1.32
N SER A 102 0.22 -5.30 1.53
CA SER A 102 -0.77 -5.07 0.49
C SER A 102 -0.31 -4.12 -0.60
N ILE A 103 0.42 -3.04 -0.27
CA ILE A 103 0.74 -1.97 -1.22
C ILE A 103 2.14 -2.19 -1.80
N VAL A 104 3.11 -2.54 -0.95
CA VAL A 104 4.51 -2.67 -1.37
C VAL A 104 4.77 -4.05 -1.97
N GLN A 105 4.23 -5.10 -1.35
CA GLN A 105 4.41 -6.47 -1.83
C GLN A 105 3.25 -6.94 -2.71
N ASN A 106 2.24 -6.09 -2.94
CA ASN A 106 1.05 -6.36 -3.75
C ASN A 106 0.33 -7.68 -3.40
N MET A 107 0.40 -8.09 -2.13
CA MET A 107 -0.22 -9.33 -1.66
C MET A 107 -1.73 -9.16 -1.56
N LYS A 108 -2.47 -10.19 -1.96
CA LYS A 108 -3.92 -10.29 -1.76
C LYS A 108 -4.21 -10.53 -0.28
N ASP A 109 -5.36 -10.04 0.19
CA ASP A 109 -5.78 -10.21 1.59
C ASP A 109 -5.73 -11.67 2.06
N LYS A 110 -6.00 -12.66 1.18
CA LYS A 110 -5.89 -14.09 1.46
C LYS A 110 -4.43 -14.55 1.69
N GLU A 111 -3.49 -14.04 0.91
CA GLU A 111 -2.07 -14.37 1.02
C GLU A 111 -1.50 -13.77 2.32
N ILE A 112 -1.89 -12.54 2.64
CA ILE A 112 -1.56 -11.88 3.90
C ILE A 112 -2.14 -12.66 5.09
N ALA A 113 -3.40 -13.09 4.99
CA ALA A 113 -4.06 -13.87 6.02
C ALA A 113 -3.34 -15.19 6.30
N ASN A 114 -2.97 -15.91 5.25
CA ASN A 114 -2.17 -17.14 5.35
C ASN A 114 -0.80 -16.86 5.99
N LYS A 115 -0.10 -15.81 5.55
CA LYS A 115 1.21 -15.43 6.07
C LYS A 115 1.16 -15.08 7.56
N LEU A 116 0.08 -14.45 8.00
CA LEU A 116 -0.07 -13.93 9.36
C LEU A 116 -0.87 -14.84 10.29
N GLY A 117 -1.32 -16.02 9.83
CA GLY A 117 -2.07 -16.98 10.63
C GLY A 117 -3.44 -16.47 11.10
N VAL A 118 -4.08 -15.57 10.35
CA VAL A 118 -5.39 -14.96 10.71
C VAL A 118 -6.40 -15.13 9.58
N SER A 119 -7.67 -14.74 9.81
CA SER A 119 -8.69 -14.80 8.77
C SER A 119 -8.54 -13.68 7.74
N GLN A 120 -8.89 -13.96 6.48
CA GLN A 120 -8.96 -12.94 5.42
C GLN A 120 -9.83 -11.75 5.82
N GLN A 121 -10.95 -12.01 6.50
CA GLN A 121 -11.86 -10.96 6.98
C GLN A 121 -11.19 -10.03 7.99
N SER A 122 -10.32 -10.56 8.85
CA SER A 122 -9.53 -9.74 9.77
C SER A 122 -8.59 -8.80 9.01
N ILE A 123 -7.89 -9.31 7.99
CA ILE A 123 -7.03 -8.49 7.14
C ILE A 123 -7.82 -7.39 6.43
N SER A 124 -8.94 -7.73 5.78
CA SER A 124 -9.76 -6.75 5.06
C SER A 124 -10.31 -5.66 5.99
N LYS A 125 -10.73 -6.03 7.21
CA LYS A 125 -11.19 -5.06 8.22
C LYS A 125 -10.06 -4.13 8.64
N THR A 126 -8.90 -4.68 9.02
CA THR A 126 -7.75 -3.88 9.48
C THR A 126 -7.25 -2.94 8.38
N LYS A 127 -7.12 -3.44 7.15
CA LYS A 127 -6.75 -2.63 5.97
C LYS A 127 -7.73 -1.48 5.75
N LYS A 128 -9.04 -1.75 5.82
CA LYS A 128 -10.07 -0.71 5.69
C LYS A 128 -9.97 0.35 6.78
N VAL A 129 -9.74 -0.06 8.03
CA VAL A 129 -9.55 0.87 9.16
C VAL A 129 -8.31 1.74 8.97
N ALA A 130 -7.18 1.13 8.57
CA ALA A 130 -5.93 1.84 8.31
C ALA A 130 -6.09 2.90 7.20
N LEU A 131 -6.67 2.52 6.07
CA LEU A 131 -6.93 3.44 4.95
C LEU A 131 -7.88 4.57 5.35
N LYS A 132 -8.87 4.29 6.20
CA LYS A 132 -9.78 5.31 6.73
C LYS A 132 -9.02 6.36 7.55
N LYS A 133 -8.14 5.92 8.45
CA LYS A 133 -7.30 6.83 9.28
C LYS A 133 -6.41 7.73 8.42
N LEU A 134 -5.81 7.17 7.37
CA LEU A 134 -4.99 7.93 6.40
C LEU A 134 -5.81 8.93 5.59
N ARG A 135 -7.04 8.58 5.19
CA ARG A 135 -7.96 9.51 4.53
C ARG A 135 -8.33 10.67 5.47
N GLU A 136 -8.68 10.35 6.71
CA GLU A 136 -9.07 11.36 7.71
C GLU A 136 -7.94 12.36 8.04
N SER A 137 -6.66 11.94 8.00
CA SER A 137 -5.54 12.87 8.25
C SER A 137 -5.36 13.90 7.16
N ILE A 138 -5.60 13.53 5.90
CA ILE A 138 -5.58 14.46 4.77
C ILE A 138 -6.74 15.46 4.92
N ASN A 139 -7.91 14.99 5.38
CA ASN A 139 -9.07 15.86 5.61
C ASN A 139 -8.87 16.85 6.77
N ARG A 140 -8.07 16.50 7.80
CA ARG A 140 -7.77 17.41 8.93
C ARG A 140 -6.79 18.54 8.59
N LYS A 141 -6.01 18.41 7.50
CA LYS A 141 -4.95 19.36 7.10
C LYS A 141 -5.48 20.76 6.78
N GLU A 142 -6.70 20.89 6.26
CA GLU A 142 -7.23 22.16 5.74
C GLU A 142 -8.28 22.84 6.65
N GLY A 143 -8.38 22.41 7.92
CA GLY A 143 -9.17 23.06 8.97
C GLY A 143 -8.32 23.87 9.97
N LYS A 144 -7.01 24.01 9.73
CA LYS A 144 -6.04 24.70 10.61
C LYS A 144 -5.21 25.78 9.91
N THR A 145 -5.68 26.31 8.79
CA THR A 145 -5.13 27.53 8.17
C THR A 145 -6.15 28.65 8.34
N ASP A 146 -6.44 29.01 9.59
CA ASP A 146 -7.11 30.25 10.01
C ASP A 146 -6.79 30.42 11.50
N GLY A 147 -5.63 31.02 11.78
CA GLY A 147 -5.13 31.27 13.13
C GLY A 147 -3.91 32.17 13.08
#